data_AF-A0A932L9H1-F1
#
_entry.id   AF-A0A932L9H1-F1
#
_cell.length_a   1.000
_cell.length_b   1.000
_cell.length_c   1.000
_cell.angle_alpha   90.00
_cell.angle_beta   90.00
_cell.angle_gamma   90.00
#
_symmetry.space_group_name_H-M   'P 1'
#
loop_
_entity.id
_entity.type
_entity.pdbx_description
1 polymer ?
#
loop_
_entity_poly.entity_id
_entity_poly.type
_entity_poly.pdbx_seq_one_letter_code
_entity_poly.pdbx_strand_id
1 'polypeptide(L)'
;MKFSSDGQLLATRCAVGLSLWQTATARRIEFVEDGVVCALSPDGKWVATMDDAGVRLREAVMPQKQGLLLHTKVGSLNRSAGFAAEFSPDSQLLATGFEDGTVRLWDRATGKAHGPLLSNRQCAESIHFRPGWNHLALVSSEGTVRLWETETGQRLGPPWRHPAQFLKVVFSPDGKLLATLGEDLRLWALPEASLSLEEMHLRTWVALGVRLDAQGVWEAIPGPEWQGLRQQLQALPAARLP
;
A
#
# COMPACT_ATOMS: atom_id res chain seq x y z
N MET A 1 5.78 8.70 10.13
CA MET A 1 5.79 7.89 11.36
C MET A 1 4.99 6.63 11.09
N LYS A 2 5.43 5.46 11.57
CA LYS A 2 4.76 4.16 11.37
C LYS A 2 4.93 3.31 12.62
N PHE A 3 3.88 2.60 13.04
CA PHE A 3 3.94 1.61 14.10
C PHE A 3 4.22 0.21 13.52
N SER A 4 4.82 -0.67 14.34
CA SER A 4 4.75 -2.12 14.12
C SER A 4 3.30 -2.62 14.34
N SER A 5 2.97 -3.79 13.79
CA SER A 5 1.60 -4.35 13.87
C SER A 5 1.18 -4.68 15.30
N ASP A 6 2.13 -5.03 16.17
CA ASP A 6 1.93 -5.27 17.60
C ASP A 6 1.89 -3.97 18.44
N GLY A 7 2.13 -2.81 17.80
CA GLY A 7 2.16 -1.51 18.45
C GLY A 7 3.31 -1.31 19.44
N GLN A 8 4.28 -2.23 19.53
CA GLN A 8 5.40 -2.13 20.47
C GLN A 8 6.49 -1.17 20.02
N LEU A 9 6.59 -0.93 18.71
CA LEU A 9 7.58 -0.06 18.10
C LEU A 9 6.93 1.07 17.31
N LEU A 10 7.57 2.23 17.38
CA LEU A 10 7.25 3.40 16.57
C LEU A 10 8.51 3.84 15.83
N ALA A 11 8.43 3.92 14.52
CA ALA A 11 9.43 4.57 13.69
C ALA A 11 9.02 6.01 13.39
N THR A 12 9.92 6.95 13.69
CA THR A 12 9.77 8.37 13.35
C THR A 12 10.90 8.80 12.45
N ARG A 13 10.59 9.54 11.38
CA ARG A 13 11.59 10.11 10.47
C ARG A 13 11.79 11.59 10.77
N CYS A 14 13.03 12.03 10.74
CA CYS A 14 13.42 13.44 10.73
C CYS A 14 14.32 13.70 9.51
N ALA A 15 14.70 14.97 9.28
CA ALA A 15 15.51 15.35 8.11
C ALA A 15 16.87 14.66 8.03
N VAL A 16 17.41 14.23 9.18
CA VAL A 16 18.75 13.65 9.31
C VAL A 16 18.74 12.15 9.63
N GLY A 17 17.57 11.49 9.58
CA GLY A 17 17.52 10.06 9.84
C GLY A 17 16.21 9.54 10.45
N LEU A 18 16.23 8.29 10.87
CA LEU A 18 15.13 7.59 11.51
C LEU A 18 15.44 7.31 12.98
N SER A 19 14.48 7.60 13.86
CA SER A 19 14.50 7.12 15.25
C SER A 19 13.49 5.98 15.43
N LEU A 20 13.92 4.90 16.08
CA LEU A 20 13.05 3.81 16.51
C LEU A 20 12.80 3.93 18.00
N TRP A 21 11.54 3.81 18.41
CA TRP A 21 11.08 4.02 19.77
C TRP A 21 10.35 2.78 20.29
N GLN A 22 10.56 2.46 21.55
CA GLN A 22 9.72 1.56 22.30
C GLN A 22 8.49 2.33 22.79
N THR A 23 7.31 1.89 22.40
CA THR A 23 6.06 2.63 22.66
C THR A 23 5.67 2.59 24.13
N ALA A 24 5.81 1.42 24.77
CA ALA A 24 5.46 1.22 26.17
C ALA A 24 6.23 2.14 27.14
N THR A 25 7.48 2.47 26.82
CA THR A 25 8.36 3.28 27.68
C THR A 25 8.67 4.66 27.09
N ALA A 26 8.14 4.98 25.90
CA ALA A 26 8.48 6.15 25.11
C ALA A 26 10.00 6.39 24.95
N ARG A 27 10.79 5.30 24.92
CA ARG A 27 12.26 5.39 24.90
C ARG A 27 12.76 5.17 23.48
N ARG A 28 13.67 6.04 23.02
CA ARG A 28 14.39 5.81 21.76
C ARG A 28 15.35 4.64 21.93
N ILE A 29 15.18 3.62 21.10
CA ILE A 29 15.99 2.41 21.07
C ILE A 29 17.18 2.62 20.12
N GLU A 30 16.92 3.20 18.96
CA GLU A 30 17.92 3.32 17.89
C GLU A 30 17.74 4.63 17.12
N PHE A 31 18.86 5.13 16.57
CA PHE A 31 18.87 6.20 15.58
C PHE A 31 19.73 5.79 14.38
N VAL A 32 19.16 5.93 13.19
CA VAL A 32 19.80 5.62 11.91
C VAL A 32 19.95 6.92 11.13
N GLU A 33 21.19 7.39 10.97
CA GLU A 33 21.53 8.66 10.33
C GLU A 33 21.53 8.58 8.78
N ASP A 34 21.61 7.37 8.24
CA ASP A 34 21.70 7.12 6.79
C ASP A 34 20.32 6.88 6.13
N GLY A 35 20.04 7.68 5.11
CA GLY A 35 18.93 7.48 4.17
C GLY A 35 17.84 8.54 4.27
N VAL A 36 17.33 8.95 3.11
CA VAL A 36 16.33 10.01 2.94
C VAL A 36 14.91 9.48 3.22
N VAL A 37 14.66 8.21 2.89
CA VAL A 37 13.37 7.55 3.07
C VAL A 37 13.54 6.23 3.79
N CYS A 38 12.58 5.92 4.65
CA CYS A 38 12.64 4.76 5.51
C CYS A 38 11.27 4.14 5.79
N ALA A 39 11.26 2.83 6.00
CA ALA A 39 10.09 2.04 6.35
C ALA A 39 10.42 1.07 7.49
N LEU A 40 9.44 0.82 8.36
CA LEU A 40 9.49 -0.22 9.39
C LEU A 40 8.59 -1.36 8.96
N SER A 41 9.08 -2.60 9.03
CA SER A 41 8.27 -3.77 8.74
C SER A 41 7.17 -3.95 9.81
N PRO A 42 5.98 -4.43 9.42
CA PRO A 42 4.91 -4.74 10.38
C PRO A 42 5.36 -5.66 11.51
N ASP A 43 6.20 -6.66 11.23
CA ASP A 43 6.75 -7.58 12.25
C ASP A 43 7.75 -6.92 13.21
N GLY A 44 8.09 -5.64 13.00
CA GLY A 44 9.00 -4.86 13.84
C GLY A 44 10.47 -5.29 13.75
N LYS A 45 10.82 -6.23 12.87
CA LYS A 45 12.16 -6.81 12.78
C LYS A 45 13.04 -6.16 11.74
N TRP A 46 12.50 -5.35 10.83
CA TRP A 46 13.26 -4.82 9.71
C TRP A 46 13.00 -3.34 9.51
N VAL A 47 14.08 -2.61 9.25
CA VAL A 47 14.06 -1.22 8.81
C VAL A 47 14.67 -1.15 7.42
N ALA A 48 13.92 -0.60 6.48
CA ALA A 48 14.44 -0.22 5.17
C ALA A 48 14.91 1.22 5.21
N THR A 49 16.09 1.50 4.67
CA THR A 49 16.53 2.87 4.36
C THR A 49 16.91 2.97 2.89
N MET A 50 16.66 4.14 2.32
CA MET A 50 16.92 4.41 0.90
C MET A 50 17.66 5.73 0.76
N ASP A 51 18.73 5.70 -0.03
CA ASP A 51 19.51 6.86 -0.46
C ASP A 51 19.80 6.76 -1.97
N ASP A 52 20.60 7.69 -2.48
CA ASP A 52 21.00 7.71 -3.90
C ASP A 52 21.81 6.48 -4.32
N ALA A 53 22.40 5.74 -3.37
CA ALA A 53 23.14 4.52 -3.65
C ALA A 53 22.21 3.29 -3.74
N GLY A 54 20.97 3.38 -3.26
CA GLY A 54 19.93 2.36 -3.37
C GLY A 54 19.24 2.06 -2.04
N VAL A 55 18.72 0.84 -1.95
CA VAL A 55 17.89 0.40 -0.81
C VAL A 55 18.71 -0.53 0.08
N ARG A 56 18.74 -0.25 1.38
CA ARG A 56 19.40 -1.06 2.40
C ARG A 56 18.35 -1.58 3.37
N LEU A 57 18.38 -2.88 3.64
CA LEU A 57 17.61 -3.49 4.72
C LEU A 57 18.52 -3.68 5.93
N ARG A 58 17.98 -3.38 7.11
CA ARG A 58 18.62 -3.54 8.42
C ARG A 58 17.68 -4.30 9.32
N GLU A 59 18.21 -5.24 10.10
CA GLU A 59 17.44 -5.88 11.16
C GLU A 59 17.30 -4.88 12.33
N ALA A 60 16.07 -4.60 12.76
CA ALA A 60 15.78 -3.80 13.94
C ALA A 60 16.14 -4.62 15.19
N VAL A 61 17.22 -4.24 15.86
CA VAL A 61 17.80 -5.05 16.94
C VAL A 61 16.84 -5.18 18.12
N MET A 62 16.54 -6.42 18.51
CA MET A 62 15.93 -6.75 19.80
C MET A 62 17.02 -6.75 20.90
N PRO A 63 16.80 -6.16 22.08
CA PRO A 63 17.81 -6.09 23.15
C PRO A 63 18.35 -7.45 23.67
N GLN A 64 17.76 -8.58 23.29
CA GLN A 64 18.11 -9.91 23.82
C GLN A 64 18.96 -10.80 22.89
N LYS A 65 19.26 -10.40 21.65
CA LYS A 65 20.16 -11.18 20.77
C LYS A 65 21.36 -10.35 20.36
N GLN A 66 22.51 -10.63 20.99
CA GLN A 66 23.81 -10.28 20.41
C GLN A 66 23.97 -11.04 19.09
N GLY A 67 23.93 -10.33 17.96
CA GLY A 67 24.11 -10.97 16.66
C GLY A 67 24.01 -9.96 15.51
N LEU A 68 25.16 -9.48 15.06
CA LEU A 68 25.49 -9.00 13.71
C LEU A 68 24.46 -8.11 12.98
N LEU A 69 24.76 -6.81 12.86
CA LEU A 69 24.06 -5.90 11.95
C LEU A 69 24.34 -6.35 10.50
N LEU A 70 23.47 -7.17 9.93
CA LEU A 70 23.58 -7.62 8.55
C LEU A 70 23.07 -6.52 7.63
N HIS A 71 24.01 -5.82 6.99
CA HIS A 71 23.70 -4.92 5.89
C HIS A 71 23.50 -5.74 4.61
N THR A 72 22.26 -5.89 4.15
CA THR A 72 22.00 -6.40 2.81
C THR A 72 21.54 -5.24 1.93
N LYS A 73 22.34 -4.90 0.92
CA LYS A 73 21.93 -3.98 -0.14
C LYS A 73 20.93 -4.73 -1.02
N VAL A 74 19.68 -4.29 -1.00
CA VAL A 74 18.55 -4.92 -1.69
C VAL A 74 18.19 -4.06 -2.91
N GLY A 75 19.20 -3.85 -3.77
CA GLY A 75 19.06 -3.04 -4.97
C GLY A 75 19.96 -1.82 -5.01
N SER A 76 20.47 -1.54 -6.21
CA SER A 76 21.15 -0.30 -6.59
C SER A 76 20.37 0.27 -7.75
N LEU A 77 19.92 1.51 -7.64
CA LEU A 77 19.40 2.25 -8.77
C LEU A 77 20.30 3.46 -8.92
N ASN A 78 20.99 3.57 -10.06
CA ASN A 78 21.76 4.77 -10.41
C ASN A 78 20.80 5.90 -10.81
N ARG A 79 19.80 6.20 -9.98
CA ARG A 79 18.75 7.19 -10.25
C ARG A 79 18.26 7.82 -8.95
N SER A 80 17.73 9.03 -9.12
CA SER A 80 17.36 10.04 -8.12
C SER A 80 16.67 9.51 -6.85
N ALA A 81 16.85 10.26 -5.76
CA ALA A 81 16.37 9.99 -4.41
C ALA A 81 14.98 9.35 -4.40
N GLY A 82 14.83 8.20 -3.75
CA GLY A 82 13.48 7.62 -3.63
C GLY A 82 12.59 8.46 -2.71
N PHE A 83 11.28 8.45 -2.95
CA PHE A 83 10.30 9.26 -2.22
C PHE A 83 9.42 8.48 -1.24
N ALA A 84 9.22 7.19 -1.51
CA ALA A 84 8.36 6.35 -0.68
C ALA A 84 8.95 4.94 -0.53
N ALA A 85 8.80 4.36 0.66
CA ALA A 85 9.08 2.96 0.93
C ALA A 85 8.00 2.40 1.86
N GLU A 86 7.52 1.20 1.59
CA GLU A 86 6.57 0.52 2.45
C GLU A 86 6.77 -0.99 2.41
N PHE A 87 6.68 -1.64 3.57
CA PHE A 87 6.63 -3.10 3.65
C PHE A 87 5.21 -3.60 3.43
N SER A 88 5.11 -4.74 2.77
CA SER A 88 3.90 -5.55 2.73
C SER A 88 3.46 -5.98 4.14
N PRO A 89 2.15 -6.25 4.35
CA PRO A 89 1.58 -6.62 5.64
C PRO A 89 2.23 -7.87 6.27
N ASP A 90 2.68 -8.82 5.45
CA ASP A 90 3.36 -10.05 5.86
C ASP A 90 4.89 -9.86 6.05
N SER A 91 5.38 -8.63 5.86
CA SER A 91 6.79 -8.23 5.92
C SER A 91 7.70 -8.95 4.91
N GLN A 92 7.19 -9.60 3.87
CA GLN A 92 8.01 -10.36 2.92
C GLN A 92 8.50 -9.52 1.74
N LEU A 93 7.69 -8.58 1.29
CA LEU A 93 8.00 -7.64 0.22
C LEU A 93 8.24 -6.24 0.76
N LEU A 94 9.21 -5.54 0.17
CA LEU A 94 9.40 -4.10 0.29
C LEU A 94 9.08 -3.45 -1.05
N ALA A 95 8.18 -2.46 -1.07
CA ALA A 95 7.97 -1.59 -2.21
C ALA A 95 8.75 -0.29 -2.05
N THR A 96 9.43 0.15 -3.10
CA THR A 96 10.14 1.44 -3.14
C THR A 96 9.75 2.23 -4.37
N GLY A 97 9.41 3.50 -4.17
CA GLY A 97 9.03 4.44 -5.22
C GLY A 97 10.09 5.51 -5.43
N PHE A 98 10.32 5.84 -6.70
CA PHE A 98 11.35 6.78 -7.16
C PHE A 98 10.73 8.03 -7.77
N GLU A 99 11.53 9.09 -7.92
CA GLU A 99 11.09 10.38 -8.48
C GLU A 99 10.50 10.27 -9.88
N ASP A 100 10.97 9.29 -10.67
CA ASP A 100 10.47 9.05 -12.02
C ASP A 100 9.12 8.31 -12.07
N GLY A 101 8.51 8.07 -10.90
CA GLY A 101 7.23 7.37 -10.75
C GLY A 101 7.33 5.85 -10.94
N THR A 102 8.55 5.32 -11.04
CA THR A 102 8.76 3.88 -11.00
C THR A 102 8.64 3.36 -9.58
N VAL A 103 8.09 2.15 -9.45
CA VAL A 103 7.99 1.43 -8.20
C VAL A 103 8.55 0.03 -8.40
N ARG A 104 9.48 -0.34 -7.52
CA ARG A 104 10.11 -1.65 -7.52
C ARG A 104 9.70 -2.42 -6.27
N LEU A 105 9.37 -3.69 -6.45
CA LEU A 105 9.19 -4.62 -5.34
C LEU A 105 10.47 -5.41 -5.14
N TRP A 106 10.79 -5.64 -3.87
CA TRP A 106 11.96 -6.39 -3.46
C TRP A 106 11.54 -7.50 -2.52
N ASP A 107 12.00 -8.71 -2.80
CA ASP A 107 11.91 -9.81 -1.87
C ASP A 107 12.90 -9.57 -0.73
N ARG A 108 12.39 -9.49 0.50
CA ARG A 108 13.18 -9.18 1.71
C ARG A 108 14.25 -10.25 1.95
N ALA A 109 13.90 -11.53 1.79
CA ALA A 109 14.75 -12.65 2.17
C ALA A 109 15.97 -12.80 1.25
N THR A 110 15.76 -12.59 -0.05
CA THR A 110 16.77 -12.74 -1.08
C THR A 110 17.45 -11.43 -1.44
N GLY A 111 16.83 -10.29 -1.12
CA GLY A 111 17.29 -8.97 -1.54
C GLY A 111 17.18 -8.72 -3.04
N LYS A 112 16.45 -9.57 -3.77
CA LYS A 112 16.29 -9.47 -5.21
C LYS A 112 14.99 -8.77 -5.55
N ALA A 113 14.93 -8.24 -6.76
CA ALA A 113 13.69 -7.71 -7.28
C ALA A 113 12.63 -8.81 -7.40
N HIS A 114 11.42 -8.51 -6.92
CA HIS A 114 10.23 -9.34 -7.03
C HIS A 114 9.32 -8.78 -8.13
N GLY A 115 8.83 -9.63 -9.02
CA GLY A 115 7.88 -9.23 -10.06
C GLY A 115 8.37 -8.14 -11.05
N PRO A 116 7.45 -7.59 -11.85
CA PRO A 116 7.76 -6.55 -12.83
C PRO A 116 7.99 -5.17 -12.19
N LEU A 117 8.66 -4.28 -12.93
CA LEU A 117 8.74 -2.87 -12.54
C LEU A 117 7.36 -2.23 -12.75
N LEU A 118 6.77 -1.71 -11.68
CA LEU A 118 5.52 -0.98 -11.75
C LEU A 118 5.84 0.47 -12.11
N SER A 119 5.00 1.10 -12.91
CA SER A 119 5.18 2.52 -13.22
C SER A 119 3.86 3.25 -13.26
N ASN A 120 3.79 4.30 -12.45
CA ASN A 120 2.83 5.36 -12.65
C ASN A 120 3.62 6.49 -13.33
N ARG A 121 3.35 6.77 -14.61
CA ARG A 121 4.05 7.84 -15.36
C ARG A 121 3.91 9.24 -14.75
N GLN A 122 3.13 9.37 -13.68
CA GLN A 122 3.02 10.53 -12.82
C GLN A 122 3.68 10.16 -11.48
N CYS A 123 4.60 11.00 -10.99
CA CYS A 123 5.41 10.77 -9.80
C CYS A 123 4.58 10.16 -8.67
N ALA A 124 4.97 8.97 -8.20
CA ALA A 124 4.27 8.29 -7.12
C ALA A 124 4.65 8.95 -5.79
N GLU A 125 3.73 9.69 -5.18
CA GLU A 125 3.96 10.32 -3.88
C GLU A 125 3.86 9.32 -2.72
N SER A 126 2.99 8.33 -2.85
CA SER A 126 2.83 7.31 -1.82
C SER A 126 2.49 5.94 -2.40
N ILE A 127 2.89 4.94 -1.62
CA ILE A 127 2.70 3.53 -1.89
C ILE A 127 1.94 2.97 -0.70
N HIS A 128 0.90 2.20 -0.99
CA HIS A 128 0.07 1.56 0.02
C HIS A 128 -0.19 0.10 -0.35
N PHE A 129 0.28 -0.84 0.46
CA PHE A 129 -0.13 -2.24 0.34
C PHE A 129 -1.54 -2.46 0.87
N ARG A 130 -2.32 -3.26 0.15
CA ARG A 130 -3.64 -3.72 0.58
C ARG A 130 -3.50 -4.85 1.61
N PRO A 131 -4.12 -4.76 2.80
CA PRO A 131 -4.07 -5.84 3.80
C PRO A 131 -4.71 -7.14 3.32
N GLY A 132 -4.01 -8.27 3.40
CA GLY A 132 -4.56 -9.60 3.07
C GLY A 132 -4.67 -9.91 1.58
N TRP A 133 -4.19 -9.03 0.70
CA TRP A 133 -4.24 -9.20 -0.75
C TRP A 133 -2.91 -8.80 -1.37
N ASN A 134 -2.53 -9.43 -2.49
CA ASN A 134 -1.28 -9.12 -3.17
C ASN A 134 -1.42 -7.91 -4.12
N HIS A 135 -2.02 -6.82 -3.61
CA HIS A 135 -2.30 -5.60 -4.36
C HIS A 135 -1.57 -4.39 -3.77
N LEU A 136 -1.22 -3.46 -4.65
CA LEU A 136 -0.53 -2.21 -4.32
C LEU A 136 -1.32 -1.02 -4.89
N ALA A 137 -1.66 -0.05 -4.04
CA ALA A 137 -2.12 1.26 -4.48
C ALA A 137 -0.92 2.20 -4.65
N LEU A 138 -0.85 2.81 -5.83
CA LEU A 138 0.07 3.91 -6.13
C LEU A 138 -0.72 5.20 -6.26
N VAL A 139 -0.27 6.23 -5.57
CA VAL A 139 -0.91 7.55 -5.55
C VAL A 139 0.03 8.55 -6.21
N SER A 140 -0.47 9.28 -7.22
CA SER A 140 0.29 10.38 -7.83
C SER A 140 0.07 11.71 -7.12
N SER A 141 0.98 12.66 -7.34
CA SER A 141 0.86 14.07 -6.91
C SER A 141 -0.42 14.75 -7.42
N GLU A 142 -0.96 14.29 -8.54
CA GLU A 142 -2.20 14.81 -9.14
C GLU A 142 -3.47 14.15 -8.56
N GLY A 143 -3.33 13.38 -7.47
CA GLY A 143 -4.46 12.71 -6.83
C GLY A 143 -5.04 11.55 -7.64
N THR A 144 -4.25 10.96 -8.55
CA THR A 144 -4.65 9.73 -9.24
C THR A 144 -4.19 8.52 -8.45
N VAL A 145 -5.14 7.66 -8.08
CA VAL A 145 -4.87 6.37 -7.44
C VAL A 145 -4.99 5.26 -8.46
N ARG A 146 -3.99 4.38 -8.50
CA ARG A 146 -3.99 3.21 -9.39
C ARG A 146 -3.62 1.95 -8.62
N LEU A 147 -4.44 0.92 -8.74
CA LEU A 147 -4.16 -0.39 -8.19
C LEU A 147 -3.37 -1.26 -9.14
N TRP A 148 -2.48 -2.05 -8.56
CA TRP A 148 -1.64 -3.03 -9.24
C TRP A 148 -1.70 -4.36 -8.51
N GLU A 149 -1.70 -5.46 -9.26
CA GLU A 149 -1.37 -6.78 -8.75
C GLU A 149 0.15 -6.92 -8.70
N THR A 150 0.71 -7.32 -7.55
CA THR A 150 2.15 -7.28 -7.29
C THR A 150 2.93 -8.40 -8.01
N GLU A 151 2.33 -9.58 -8.22
CA GLU A 151 2.96 -10.69 -8.95
C GLU A 151 3.05 -10.42 -10.44
N THR A 152 1.94 -10.01 -11.04
CA THR A 152 1.81 -9.89 -12.50
C THR A 152 2.16 -8.50 -13.01
N GLY A 153 2.13 -7.49 -12.13
CA GLY A 153 2.21 -6.08 -12.50
C GLY A 153 1.05 -5.60 -13.36
N GLN A 154 -0.09 -6.29 -13.33
CA GLN A 154 -1.27 -5.85 -14.04
C GLN A 154 -1.98 -4.74 -13.27
N ARG A 155 -2.55 -3.79 -14.02
CA ARG A 155 -3.37 -2.72 -13.45
C ARG A 155 -4.76 -3.27 -13.19
N LEU A 156 -5.27 -3.05 -11.99
CA LEU A 156 -6.60 -3.50 -11.59
C LEU A 156 -7.58 -2.35 -11.79
N GLY A 157 -8.44 -2.49 -12.80
CA GLY A 157 -9.51 -1.53 -13.09
C GLY A 157 -9.04 -0.15 -13.58
N PRO A 158 -9.98 0.79 -13.75
CA PRO A 158 -9.68 2.17 -14.11
C PRO A 158 -9.00 2.91 -12.94
N PRO A 159 -8.20 3.95 -13.22
CA PRO A 159 -7.64 4.80 -12.17
C PRO A 159 -8.75 5.58 -11.46
N TRP A 160 -8.69 5.67 -10.14
CA TRP A 160 -9.53 6.59 -9.37
C TRP A 160 -8.92 7.98 -9.36
N ARG A 161 -9.75 8.98 -9.63
CA ARG A 161 -9.33 10.38 -9.64
C ARG A 161 -9.93 11.08 -8.44
N HIS A 162 -9.07 11.60 -7.58
CA HIS A 162 -9.43 12.44 -6.47
C HIS A 162 -8.54 13.69 -6.50
N PRO A 163 -8.96 14.74 -7.24
CA PRO A 163 -8.10 15.90 -7.49
C PRO A 163 -7.86 16.67 -6.19
N ALA A 164 -6.68 16.48 -5.61
CA ALA A 164 -6.21 17.18 -4.42
C ALA A 164 -4.69 17.29 -4.47
N GLN A 165 -4.13 18.42 -4.05
CA GLN A 165 -2.67 18.63 -4.02
C GLN A 165 -1.95 17.73 -3.00
N PHE A 166 -2.65 17.30 -1.96
CA PHE A 166 -2.11 16.41 -0.93
C PHE A 166 -3.13 15.33 -0.65
N LEU A 167 -2.90 14.14 -1.21
CA LEU A 167 -3.81 13.02 -1.02
C LEU A 167 -3.32 12.09 0.09
N LYS A 168 -4.13 11.92 1.13
CA LYS A 168 -3.95 10.85 2.10
C LYS A 168 -4.79 9.65 1.70
N VAL A 169 -4.19 8.46 1.79
CA VAL A 169 -4.84 7.22 1.39
C VAL A 169 -4.68 6.19 2.50
N VAL A 170 -5.75 5.46 2.79
CA VAL A 170 -5.73 4.37 3.78
C VAL A 170 -6.67 3.25 3.34
N PHE A 171 -6.19 2.02 3.43
CA PHE A 171 -7.04 0.84 3.24
C PHE A 171 -7.80 0.54 4.53
N SER A 172 -9.02 0.03 4.39
CA SER A 172 -9.69 -0.63 5.51
C SER A 172 -8.90 -1.86 6.00
N PRO A 173 -9.00 -2.25 7.28
CA PRO A 173 -8.26 -3.41 7.81
C PRO A 173 -8.55 -4.73 7.09
N ASP A 174 -9.76 -4.89 6.54
CA ASP A 174 -10.17 -6.04 5.73
C ASP A 174 -9.73 -5.93 4.25
N GLY A 175 -9.12 -4.81 3.88
CA GLY A 175 -8.69 -4.49 2.52
C GLY A 175 -9.84 -4.26 1.53
N LYS A 176 -11.12 -4.21 1.92
CA LYS A 176 -12.22 -4.10 0.94
C LYS A 176 -12.46 -2.68 0.44
N LEU A 177 -12.07 -1.69 1.23
CA LEU A 177 -12.26 -0.28 0.93
C LEU A 177 -10.92 0.45 0.89
N LEU A 178 -10.87 1.47 0.06
CA LEU A 178 -9.85 2.51 0.10
C LEU A 178 -10.53 3.83 0.45
N ALA A 179 -10.03 4.51 1.47
CA ALA A 179 -10.41 5.88 1.75
C ALA A 179 -9.35 6.82 1.19
N THR A 180 -9.77 7.85 0.46
CA THR A 180 -8.92 8.94 -0.01
C THR A 180 -9.40 10.24 0.59
N LEU A 181 -8.49 11.01 1.17
CA LEU A 181 -8.76 12.27 1.86
C LEU A 181 -7.94 13.39 1.22
N GLY A 182 -8.65 14.39 0.71
CA GLY A 182 -8.12 15.64 0.17
C GLY A 182 -8.93 16.79 0.76
N GLU A 183 -9.58 17.59 -0.10
CA GLU A 183 -10.59 18.58 0.34
C GLU A 183 -11.88 17.89 0.84
N ASP A 184 -12.23 16.75 0.24
CA ASP A 184 -13.31 15.85 0.62
C ASP A 184 -12.77 14.45 0.96
N LEU A 185 -13.61 13.65 1.63
CA LEU A 185 -13.37 12.23 1.90
C LEU A 185 -14.13 11.39 0.86
N ARG A 186 -13.43 10.50 0.15
CA ARG A 186 -14.04 9.54 -0.76
C ARG A 186 -13.72 8.11 -0.35
N LEU A 187 -14.68 7.22 -0.57
CA LEU A 187 -14.56 5.78 -0.30
C LEU A 187 -14.71 5.01 -1.61
N TRP A 188 -13.75 4.13 -1.88
CA TRP A 188 -13.68 3.31 -3.10
C TRP A 188 -13.78 1.84 -2.73
N ALA A 189 -14.68 1.12 -3.39
CA ALA A 189 -14.77 -0.34 -3.26
C ALA A 189 -13.71 -1.02 -4.15
N LEU A 190 -13.03 -2.03 -3.61
CA LEU A 190 -11.86 -2.65 -4.24
C LEU A 190 -12.16 -4.09 -4.68
N PRO A 191 -11.85 -4.48 -5.93
CA PRO A 191 -12.11 -5.84 -6.42
C PRO A 191 -11.50 -6.89 -5.49
N GLU A 192 -12.31 -7.82 -5.01
CA GLU A 192 -11.83 -9.06 -4.38
C GLU A 192 -11.14 -9.90 -5.46
N ALA A 193 -9.98 -10.50 -5.16
CA ALA A 193 -9.14 -11.16 -6.17
C ALA A 193 -9.80 -12.36 -6.87
N SER A 194 -10.96 -12.83 -6.38
CA SER A 194 -11.74 -13.92 -6.99
C SER A 194 -12.99 -13.45 -7.75
N LEU A 195 -13.31 -12.15 -7.73
CA LEU A 195 -14.51 -11.61 -8.35
C LEU A 195 -14.12 -10.67 -9.48
N SER A 196 -14.80 -10.79 -10.62
CA SER A 196 -14.66 -9.76 -11.65
C SER A 196 -15.14 -8.41 -11.09
N LEU A 197 -14.60 -7.30 -11.61
CA LEU A 197 -15.00 -5.96 -11.17
C LEU A 197 -16.52 -5.76 -11.28
N GLU A 198 -17.13 -6.36 -12.30
CA GLU A 198 -18.57 -6.37 -12.55
C GLU A 198 -19.34 -7.15 -11.47
N GLU A 199 -18.87 -8.35 -11.10
CA GLU A 199 -19.48 -9.15 -10.04
C GLU A 199 -19.36 -8.48 -8.67
N MET A 200 -18.23 -7.81 -8.40
CA MET A 200 -18.06 -7.04 -7.17
C MET A 200 -19.00 -5.84 -7.12
N HIS A 201 -19.06 -5.03 -8.18
CA HIS A 201 -19.99 -3.90 -8.25
C HIS A 201 -21.43 -4.38 -8.05
N LEU A 202 -21.84 -5.44 -8.74
CA LEU A 202 -23.17 -6.02 -8.60
C LEU A 202 -23.46 -6.47 -7.16
N ARG A 203 -22.52 -7.17 -6.51
CA ARG A 203 -22.65 -7.60 -5.10
C ARG A 203 -22.74 -6.42 -4.15
N THR A 204 -21.92 -5.39 -4.34
CA THR A 204 -21.85 -4.21 -3.49
C THR A 204 -23.10 -3.33 -3.63
N TRP A 205 -23.54 -3.11 -4.87
CA TRP A 205 -24.73 -2.33 -5.21
C TRP A 205 -26.01 -2.96 -4.66
N VAL A 206 -26.16 -4.28 -4.82
CA VAL A 206 -27.32 -5.00 -4.27
C VAL A 206 -27.30 -4.98 -2.73
N ALA A 207 -26.14 -5.17 -2.10
CA ALA A 207 -26.02 -5.22 -0.65
C ALA A 207 -26.26 -3.86 0.03
N LEU A 208 -25.75 -2.77 -0.55
CA LEU A 208 -25.83 -1.43 0.04
C LEU A 208 -27.00 -0.60 -0.50
N GLY A 209 -27.63 -1.01 -1.61
CA GLY A 209 -28.70 -0.24 -2.26
C GLY A 209 -28.21 1.06 -2.91
N VAL A 210 -26.90 1.23 -3.07
CA VAL A 210 -26.26 2.43 -3.61
C VAL A 210 -25.22 2.04 -4.67
N ARG A 211 -25.05 2.89 -5.69
CA ARG A 211 -24.00 2.74 -6.69
C ARG A 211 -23.15 3.99 -6.78
N LEU A 212 -21.95 3.81 -7.33
CA LEU A 212 -21.04 4.92 -7.61
C LEU A 212 -21.32 5.40 -9.03
N ASP A 213 -21.64 6.68 -9.20
CA ASP A 213 -21.82 7.27 -10.53
C ASP A 213 -20.48 7.47 -11.27
N ALA A 214 -20.54 7.91 -12.52
CA ALA A 214 -19.36 8.17 -13.35
C ALA A 214 -18.45 9.29 -12.79
N GLN A 215 -18.92 10.03 -11.80
CA GLN A 215 -18.26 11.15 -11.14
C GLN A 215 -17.70 10.75 -9.76
N GLY A 216 -17.95 9.52 -9.30
CA GLY A 216 -17.47 9.01 -8.02
C GLY A 216 -18.36 9.33 -6.82
N VAL A 217 -19.63 9.69 -7.05
CA VAL A 217 -20.62 10.01 -6.01
C VAL A 217 -21.52 8.80 -5.75
N TRP A 218 -21.82 8.54 -4.48
CA TRP A 218 -22.77 7.49 -4.09
C TRP A 218 -24.21 7.95 -4.30
N GLU A 219 -24.96 7.24 -5.13
CA GLU A 219 -26.38 7.47 -5.36
C GLU A 219 -27.22 6.23 -5.00
N ALA A 220 -28.44 6.47 -4.51
CA ALA A 220 -29.39 5.41 -4.20
C ALA A 220 -29.92 4.77 -5.49
N ILE A 221 -29.94 3.43 -5.53
CA ILE A 221 -30.44 2.70 -6.69
C ILE A 221 -31.97 2.67 -6.63
N PRO A 222 -32.68 3.13 -7.68
CA PRO A 222 -34.13 3.06 -7.73
C PRO A 222 -34.65 1.62 -7.57
N GLY A 223 -35.76 1.45 -6.85
CA GLY A 223 -36.31 0.13 -6.50
C GLY A 223 -36.44 -0.88 -7.67
N PRO A 224 -36.97 -0.50 -8.85
CA PRO A 224 -37.06 -1.41 -9.99
C PRO A 224 -35.70 -1.85 -10.53
N GLU A 225 -34.73 -0.96 -10.53
CA GLU A 225 -33.36 -1.23 -10.98
C GLU A 225 -32.61 -2.11 -9.97
N TRP A 226 -32.79 -1.86 -8.68
CA TRP A 226 -32.24 -2.68 -7.60
C TRP A 226 -32.74 -4.13 -7.67
N GLN A 227 -34.02 -4.34 -7.99
CA GLN A 227 -34.58 -5.69 -8.18
C GLN A 227 -33.96 -6.42 -9.39
N GLY A 228 -33.70 -5.70 -10.49
CA GLY A 228 -33.01 -6.25 -11.67
C GLY A 228 -31.58 -6.70 -11.34
N LEU A 229 -30.83 -5.85 -10.63
CA LEU A 229 -29.47 -6.18 -10.17
C LEU A 229 -29.47 -7.38 -9.22
N ARG A 230 -30.48 -7.49 -8.34
CA ARG A 230 -30.62 -8.63 -7.43
C ARG A 230 -30.86 -9.95 -8.17
N GLN A 231 -31.66 -9.93 -9.24
CA GLN A 231 -31.88 -11.11 -10.08
C GLN A 231 -30.60 -11.52 -10.84
N GLN A 232 -29.86 -10.54 -11.36
CA GLN A 232 -28.56 -10.79 -11.98
C GLN A 232 -27.57 -11.41 -10.99
N LEU A 233 -27.54 -10.93 -9.74
CA LEU A 233 -26.68 -11.49 -8.68
C LEU A 233 -27.04 -12.95 -8.36
N GLN A 234 -28.34 -13.29 -8.35
CA GLN A 234 -28.80 -14.66 -8.12
C GLN A 234 -28.48 -15.62 -9.27
N ALA A 235 -28.27 -15.10 -10.48
CA ALA A 235 -27.89 -15.88 -11.65
C ALA A 235 -26.39 -16.17 -11.75
N LEU A 236 -25.55 -15.50 -10.95
CA LEU A 236 -24.12 -15.78 -10.91
C LEU A 236 -23.84 -17.12 -10.21
N PRO A 237 -22.90 -17.93 -10.72
CA PRO A 237 -22.48 -19.14 -10.03
C PRO A 237 -22.05 -18.79 -8.61
N ALA A 238 -22.52 -19.56 -7.62
CA ALA A 238 -22.12 -19.37 -6.23
C ALA A 238 -20.59 -19.41 -6.16
N ALA A 239 -19.98 -18.30 -5.77
CA ALA A 239 -18.53 -18.19 -5.65
C ALA A 239 -18.07 -19.33 -4.74
N ARG A 240 -17.26 -20.25 -5.29
CA ARG A 240 -16.51 -21.20 -4.46
C ARG A 240 -15.51 -20.35 -3.69
N LEU A 241 -15.83 -20.06 -2.44
CA LEU A 241 -14.87 -19.57 -1.48
C LEU A 241 -13.76 -20.63 -1.36
N PRO A 242 -12.47 -20.29 -1.56
CA PRO A 242 -11.40 -21.06 -0.95
C PRO A 242 -11.43 -20.90 0.58
#